data_AF-A0A974AT83-F1
#
_entry.id   AF-A0A974AT83-F1
#
_cell.length_a   1.000
_cell.length_b   1.000
_cell.length_c   1.000
_cell.angle_alpha   90.00
_cell.angle_beta   90.00
_cell.angle_gamma   90.00
#
_symmetry.space_group_name_H-M   'P 1'
#
loop_
_entity.id
_entity.type
_entity.pdbx_description
1 polymer ?
#
loop_
_entity_poly.entity_id
_entity_poly.type
_entity_poly.pdbx_seq_one_letter_code
_entity_poly.pdbx_strand_id
1 'polypeptide(L)'
;MRIAVLSFALACAATLPAPARANDSSAELATGGLVFVKNDDVEMTSEDLYVSAAEIRVRYRFVNKADRDVTVHVAFPMPEIKIDGPDQNISVPTEDPVNLLGFVTTVNGAAVRTEVEQRVTVNGTDHTALLKSLGVPLAPHLRSTSDVLDKVPRDKWDELIRLRLAEIEEYDVGQGMEKHLSPRWSLKTTFYWQQTFPARAETAIEHRYQPSVGASVQTSLAAPSLAKEPWVADYTRKYCIERDLVATLERARKAAKAEFGPPYSEQRIDYILSTGANWAGPIRDFRLTIDKGDTDSLVSFCGNGVTKTGPTTFEMRKTDFTPQGDFAVLILKKLKPEP
;
A
#
# COMPACT_ATOMS: atom_id res chain seq x y z
N MET A 1 64.03 31.99 0.67
CA MET A 1 62.60 32.22 0.38
C MET A 1 61.86 30.90 0.63
N ARG A 2 60.97 30.82 1.64
CA ARG A 2 60.29 29.57 2.02
C ARG A 2 58.97 29.46 1.26
N ILE A 3 58.75 28.36 0.55
CA ILE A 3 57.47 28.04 -0.08
C ILE A 3 56.71 27.12 0.89
N ALA A 4 55.57 27.58 1.40
CA ALA A 4 54.66 26.78 2.20
C ALA A 4 53.62 26.13 1.29
N VAL A 5 53.52 24.80 1.33
CA VAL A 5 52.47 24.05 0.64
C VAL A 5 51.31 23.88 1.62
N LEU A 6 50.16 24.51 1.34
CA LEU A 6 48.92 24.21 2.05
C LEU A 6 48.24 22.99 1.43
N SER A 7 48.25 21.87 2.16
CA SER A 7 47.43 20.70 1.84
C SER A 7 45.98 20.94 2.29
N PHE A 8 45.06 21.07 1.33
CA PHE A 8 43.62 21.15 1.62
C PHE A 8 43.06 19.74 1.79
N ALA A 9 42.87 19.30 3.04
CA ALA A 9 42.25 18.02 3.34
C ALA A 9 40.73 18.12 3.15
N LEU A 10 40.21 17.56 2.05
CA LEU A 10 38.78 17.51 1.78
C LEU A 10 38.12 16.44 2.66
N ALA A 11 37.47 16.85 3.73
CA ALA A 11 36.76 15.95 4.64
C ALA A 11 35.46 15.45 3.98
N CYS A 12 35.47 14.24 3.43
CA CYS A 12 34.26 13.56 2.98
C CYS A 12 33.33 13.28 4.17
N ALA A 13 32.27 14.07 4.31
CA ALA A 13 31.18 13.79 5.24
C ALA A 13 30.44 12.52 4.77
N ALA A 14 30.75 11.38 5.38
CA ALA A 14 30.04 10.14 5.15
C ALA A 14 28.62 10.24 5.73
N THR A 15 27.64 10.52 4.88
CA THR A 15 26.21 10.41 5.22
C THR A 15 25.88 8.94 5.44
N LEU A 16 25.82 8.51 6.70
CA LEU A 16 25.35 7.17 7.06
C LEU A 16 23.87 7.02 6.64
N PRO A 17 23.49 5.96 5.91
CA PRO A 17 22.09 5.70 5.61
C PRO A 17 21.33 5.34 6.89
N ALA A 18 20.15 5.94 7.08
CA ALA A 18 19.30 5.63 8.23
C ALA A 18 18.66 4.23 8.07
N PRO A 19 18.56 3.42 9.15
CA PRO A 19 17.88 2.12 9.12
C PRO A 19 16.34 2.27 9.13
N ALA A 20 15.64 1.34 8.47
CA ALA A 20 14.21 1.40 8.19
C ALA A 20 13.67 0.01 7.76
N ARG A 21 12.41 -0.41 7.94
CA ARG A 21 11.31 -0.23 8.93
C ARG A 21 10.33 -1.45 8.75
N ALA A 22 9.67 -2.03 9.77
CA ALA A 22 8.63 -3.09 9.61
C ALA A 22 7.24 -2.51 9.22
N ASN A 23 6.08 -3.17 9.45
CA ASN A 23 4.74 -2.62 9.09
C ASN A 23 3.87 -2.22 10.29
N ASP A 24 3.62 -3.16 11.23
CA ASP A 24 2.91 -2.90 12.48
C ASP A 24 3.71 -1.94 13.35
N SER A 25 3.05 -1.04 14.08
CA SER A 25 3.74 0.07 14.73
C SER A 25 3.13 0.44 16.08
N SER A 26 3.97 0.80 17.05
CA SER A 26 3.51 1.41 18.31
C SER A 26 3.15 2.87 18.07
N ALA A 27 2.11 3.35 18.74
CA ALA A 27 1.59 4.71 18.59
C ALA A 27 1.15 5.34 19.92
N GLU A 28 1.07 6.66 19.90
CA GLU A 28 0.42 7.52 20.90
C GLU A 28 -0.65 8.37 20.22
N LEU A 29 -1.67 8.78 21.00
CA LEU A 29 -2.69 9.73 20.56
C LEU A 29 -2.23 11.15 20.92
N ALA A 30 -1.83 11.92 19.90
CA ALA A 30 -1.51 13.34 20.05
C ALA A 30 -2.71 14.22 19.66
N THR A 31 -2.62 15.52 19.95
CA THR A 31 -3.66 16.52 19.59
C THR A 31 -3.96 16.60 18.09
N GLY A 32 -3.07 16.06 17.23
CA GLY A 32 -3.24 15.95 15.77
C GLY A 32 -3.55 14.54 15.25
N GLY A 33 -3.94 13.60 16.12
CA GLY A 33 -4.21 12.20 15.77
C GLY A 33 -3.09 11.24 16.16
N LEU A 34 -3.07 10.03 15.58
CA LEU A 34 -2.03 9.03 15.84
C LEU A 34 -0.65 9.54 15.47
N VAL A 35 0.30 9.33 16.39
CA VAL A 35 1.74 9.53 16.19
C VAL A 35 2.43 8.21 16.49
N PHE A 36 3.16 7.71 15.50
CA PHE A 36 3.95 6.50 15.62
C PHE A 36 5.15 6.74 16.58
N VAL A 37 5.15 6.12 17.76
CA VAL A 37 6.23 6.22 18.78
C VAL A 37 7.06 4.93 18.92
N LYS A 38 8.34 5.07 19.28
CA LYS A 38 9.26 3.93 19.46
C LYS A 38 9.08 3.27 20.83
N ASN A 39 9.00 1.95 20.86
CA ASN A 39 8.95 1.09 22.05
C ASN A 39 10.22 0.23 22.10
N ASP A 40 11.05 0.42 23.14
CA ASP A 40 12.30 -0.32 23.33
C ASP A 40 12.14 -1.64 24.12
N ASP A 41 11.00 -1.83 24.80
CA ASP A 41 10.70 -3.02 25.60
C ASP A 41 10.11 -4.14 24.73
N VAL A 42 9.27 -3.83 23.74
CA VAL A 42 8.58 -4.83 22.89
C VAL A 42 9.32 -5.02 21.57
N GLU A 43 9.78 -6.25 21.31
CA GLU A 43 10.51 -6.67 20.11
C GLU A 43 9.61 -7.48 19.17
N MET A 44 9.68 -7.22 17.86
CA MET A 44 9.01 -8.06 16.85
C MET A 44 9.92 -9.24 16.48
N THR A 45 9.60 -10.43 17.01
CA THR A 45 10.39 -11.64 16.79
C THR A 45 10.06 -12.34 15.48
N SER A 46 8.87 -12.12 14.90
CA SER A 46 8.56 -12.63 13.56
C SER A 46 7.43 -11.88 12.87
N GLU A 47 7.48 -11.87 11.54
CA GLU A 47 6.40 -11.50 10.65
C GLU A 47 6.27 -12.57 9.55
N ASP A 48 5.09 -13.20 9.44
CA ASP A 48 4.70 -14.08 8.32
C ASP A 48 3.61 -13.37 7.51
N LEU A 49 4.01 -12.83 6.36
CA LEU A 49 3.20 -12.03 5.45
C LEU A 49 2.81 -12.85 4.21
N TYR A 50 1.52 -13.06 4.01
CA TYR A 50 0.95 -13.69 2.81
C TYR A 50 0.21 -12.65 1.98
N VAL A 51 0.57 -12.56 0.69
CA VAL A 51 0.00 -11.62 -0.28
C VAL A 51 -0.55 -12.36 -1.48
N SER A 52 -1.82 -12.11 -1.80
CA SER A 52 -2.50 -12.60 -3.00
C SER A 52 -3.48 -11.55 -3.50
N ALA A 53 -4.00 -11.69 -4.72
CA ALA A 53 -5.06 -10.81 -5.23
C ALA A 53 -6.42 -10.98 -4.51
N ALA A 54 -6.60 -12.02 -3.69
CA ALA A 54 -7.86 -12.31 -3.00
C ALA A 54 -7.84 -11.94 -1.51
N GLU A 55 -6.69 -12.08 -0.85
CA GLU A 55 -6.51 -11.79 0.58
C GLU A 55 -5.05 -11.45 0.89
N ILE A 56 -4.87 -10.46 1.76
CA ILE A 56 -3.65 -10.22 2.54
C ILE A 56 -3.84 -10.84 3.92
N ARG A 57 -2.86 -11.60 4.40
CA ARG A 57 -2.79 -12.06 5.79
C ARG A 57 -1.43 -11.74 6.37
N VAL A 58 -1.38 -11.28 7.60
CA VAL A 58 -0.13 -11.01 8.32
C VAL A 58 -0.21 -11.62 9.70
N ARG A 59 0.83 -12.31 10.13
CA ARG A 59 0.97 -12.83 11.49
C ARG A 59 2.27 -12.36 12.12
N TYR A 60 2.14 -11.59 13.18
CA TYR A 60 3.25 -11.12 13.99
C TYR A 60 3.42 -11.96 15.25
N ARG A 61 4.67 -12.07 15.71
CA ARG A 61 5.00 -12.46 17.07
C ARG A 61 5.81 -11.33 17.71
N PHE A 62 5.35 -10.87 18.86
CA PHE A 62 5.99 -9.84 19.67
C PHE A 62 6.39 -10.42 21.01
N VAL A 63 7.56 -10.04 21.52
CA VAL A 63 8.01 -10.40 22.88
C VAL A 63 8.25 -9.14 23.68
N ASN A 64 7.63 -9.06 24.86
CA ASN A 64 7.96 -8.03 25.84
C ASN A 64 9.22 -8.45 26.62
N LYS A 65 10.30 -7.71 26.45
CA LYS A 65 11.59 -7.95 27.11
C LYS A 65 11.67 -7.34 28.51
N ALA A 66 10.66 -6.59 28.96
CA ALA A 66 10.59 -6.06 30.32
C ALA A 66 10.12 -7.14 31.31
N ASP A 67 10.39 -6.88 32.59
CA ASP A 67 9.90 -7.61 33.76
C ASP A 67 8.53 -7.08 34.27
N ARG A 68 7.94 -6.13 33.54
CA ARG A 68 6.61 -5.54 33.78
C ARG A 68 5.76 -5.60 32.51
N ASP A 69 4.45 -5.58 32.66
CA ASP A 69 3.53 -5.46 31.53
C ASP A 69 3.73 -4.12 30.82
N VAL A 70 3.65 -4.14 29.49
CA VAL A 70 3.82 -2.95 28.65
C VAL A 70 2.55 -2.71 27.85
N THR A 71 1.89 -1.59 28.10
CA THR A 71 0.67 -1.19 27.40
C THR A 71 0.95 -0.02 26.46
N VAL A 72 0.60 -0.16 25.19
CA VAL A 72 0.75 0.86 24.13
C VAL A 72 -0.46 0.84 23.20
N HIS A 73 -0.65 1.87 22.37
CA HIS A 73 -1.49 1.70 21.19
C HIS A 73 -0.71 0.96 20.10
N VAL A 74 -1.32 -0.05 19.49
CA VAL A 74 -0.88 -0.60 18.21
C VAL A 74 -1.70 0.07 17.13
N ALA A 75 -1.05 0.45 16.03
CA ALA A 75 -1.70 1.07 14.88
C ALA A 75 -1.26 0.40 13.57
N PHE A 76 -2.24 0.03 12.75
CA PHE A 76 -2.09 -0.56 11.43
C PHE A 76 -2.64 0.40 10.35
N PRO A 77 -1.76 1.08 9.58
CA PRO A 77 -2.18 1.92 8.47
C PRO A 77 -2.54 1.07 7.25
N MET A 78 -3.75 1.27 6.73
CA MET A 78 -4.19 0.63 5.48
C MET A 78 -3.53 1.32 4.26
N PRO A 79 -3.42 0.61 3.13
CA PRO A 79 -3.12 1.23 1.84
C PRO A 79 -4.02 2.44 1.55
N GLU A 80 -3.43 3.50 1.00
CA GLU A 80 -4.14 4.74 0.66
C GLU A 80 -5.12 4.51 -0.51
N ILE A 81 -6.36 5.00 -0.37
CA ILE A 81 -7.34 5.03 -1.45
C ILE A 81 -7.33 6.41 -2.08
N LYS A 82 -6.88 6.50 -3.34
CA LYS A 82 -6.55 7.77 -4.01
C LYS A 82 -7.26 7.91 -5.34
N ILE A 83 -8.11 8.93 -5.50
CA ILE A 83 -8.72 9.31 -6.79
C ILE A 83 -8.00 10.56 -7.31
N ASP A 84 -7.20 10.39 -8.36
CA ASP A 84 -6.43 11.45 -9.03
C ASP A 84 -7.05 11.95 -10.35
N GLY A 85 -8.07 11.25 -10.88
CA GLY A 85 -8.70 11.60 -12.16
C GLY A 85 -9.94 10.75 -12.49
N PRO A 86 -10.69 11.13 -13.53
CA PRO A 86 -12.03 10.59 -13.82
C PRO A 86 -12.03 9.12 -14.24
N ASP A 87 -11.03 8.69 -15.02
CA ASP A 87 -10.95 7.31 -15.54
C ASP A 87 -10.37 6.29 -14.54
N GLN A 88 -10.14 6.70 -13.28
CA GLN A 88 -9.44 5.87 -12.30
C GLN A 88 -10.36 4.85 -11.63
N ASN A 89 -10.45 3.66 -12.20
CA ASN A 89 -11.08 2.50 -11.56
C ASN A 89 -10.25 2.00 -10.36
N ILE A 90 -10.73 2.28 -9.14
CA ILE A 90 -10.22 1.69 -7.90
C ILE A 90 -11.07 0.45 -7.57
N SER A 91 -10.41 -0.67 -7.31
CA SER A 91 -11.08 -1.87 -6.79
C SER A 91 -11.11 -1.82 -5.27
N VAL A 92 -12.25 -1.41 -4.69
CA VAL A 92 -12.50 -1.48 -3.24
C VAL A 92 -13.49 -2.62 -2.97
N PRO A 93 -13.19 -3.57 -2.07
CA PRO A 93 -13.97 -4.79 -1.88
C PRO A 93 -15.24 -4.63 -1.01
N THR A 94 -15.49 -3.44 -0.44
CA THR A 94 -16.65 -3.19 0.43
C THR A 94 -17.27 -1.82 0.16
N GLU A 95 -18.55 -1.68 0.53
CA GLU A 95 -19.29 -0.41 0.56
C GLU A 95 -19.24 0.27 1.94
N ASP A 96 -18.40 -0.23 2.87
CA ASP A 96 -18.24 0.36 4.21
C ASP A 96 -17.38 1.64 4.10
N PRO A 97 -17.88 2.83 4.50
CA PRO A 97 -17.14 4.09 4.38
C PRO A 97 -15.94 4.20 5.33
N VAL A 98 -15.80 3.27 6.28
CA VAL A 98 -14.71 3.20 7.25
C VAL A 98 -13.83 1.98 6.97
N ASN A 99 -14.40 0.78 6.90
CA ASN A 99 -13.65 -0.47 6.72
C ASN A 99 -13.55 -0.92 5.26
N LEU A 100 -13.04 -0.01 4.42
CA LEU A 100 -12.97 -0.12 2.95
C LEU A 100 -12.46 -1.50 2.45
N LEU A 101 -11.47 -2.06 3.14
CA LEU A 101 -10.78 -3.30 2.75
C LEU A 101 -11.19 -4.54 3.56
N GLY A 102 -12.19 -4.43 4.46
CA GLY A 102 -12.64 -5.53 5.31
C GLY A 102 -11.58 -6.02 6.31
N PHE A 103 -10.82 -5.09 6.91
CA PHE A 103 -9.81 -5.36 7.91
C PHE A 103 -10.40 -6.03 9.16
N VAL A 104 -9.74 -7.10 9.60
CA VAL A 104 -10.00 -7.82 10.85
C VAL A 104 -8.67 -8.13 11.52
N THR A 105 -8.61 -7.92 12.85
CA THR A 105 -7.46 -8.27 13.68
C THR A 105 -7.85 -9.19 14.85
N THR A 106 -6.95 -10.10 15.18
CA THR A 106 -7.00 -10.88 16.42
C THR A 106 -5.70 -10.75 17.21
N VAL A 107 -5.78 -10.97 18.52
CA VAL A 107 -4.65 -11.04 19.45
C VAL A 107 -4.76 -12.34 20.23
N ASN A 108 -3.72 -13.17 20.16
CA ASN A 108 -3.71 -14.52 20.74
C ASN A 108 -4.95 -15.36 20.36
N GLY A 109 -5.48 -15.16 19.13
CA GLY A 109 -6.67 -15.83 18.60
C GLY A 109 -8.01 -15.19 18.99
N ALA A 110 -8.05 -14.21 19.90
CA ALA A 110 -9.26 -13.48 20.26
C ALA A 110 -9.46 -12.25 19.35
N ALA A 111 -10.69 -12.01 18.89
CA ALA A 111 -11.00 -10.84 18.07
C ALA A 111 -10.82 -9.53 18.85
N VAL A 112 -10.21 -8.53 18.22
CA VAL A 112 -9.97 -7.21 18.80
C VAL A 112 -10.95 -6.19 18.21
N ARG A 113 -11.55 -5.38 19.08
CA ARG A 113 -12.29 -4.18 18.63
C ARG A 113 -11.29 -3.05 18.43
N THR A 114 -11.29 -2.48 17.22
CA THR A 114 -10.44 -1.36 16.85
C THR A 114 -11.20 -0.04 16.86
N GLU A 115 -10.44 1.03 17.08
CA GLU A 115 -10.78 2.40 16.76
C GLU A 115 -10.18 2.75 15.40
N VAL A 116 -10.66 3.84 14.77
CA VAL A 116 -10.25 4.21 13.41
C VAL A 116 -9.92 5.69 13.32
N GLU A 117 -8.78 6.00 12.72
CA GLU A 117 -8.45 7.34 12.24
C GLU A 117 -8.54 7.37 10.70
N GLN A 118 -9.24 8.36 10.17
CA GLN A 118 -9.29 8.67 8.75
C GLN A 118 -8.79 10.09 8.51
N ARG A 119 -7.84 10.24 7.59
CA ARG A 119 -7.33 11.53 7.11
C ARG A 119 -7.48 11.66 5.60
N VAL A 120 -8.05 12.77 5.16
CA VAL A 120 -8.12 13.17 3.75
C VAL A 120 -6.95 14.09 3.47
N THR A 121 -6.14 13.73 2.47
CA THR A 121 -4.98 14.52 2.06
C THR A 121 -4.96 14.81 0.57
N VAL A 122 -4.47 16.00 0.20
CA VAL A 122 -4.18 16.40 -1.18
C VAL A 122 -2.76 16.95 -1.19
N ASN A 123 -1.89 16.38 -2.04
CA ASN A 123 -0.45 16.73 -2.10
C ASN A 123 0.24 16.76 -0.72
N GLY A 124 -0.16 15.86 0.20
CA GLY A 124 0.35 15.78 1.57
C GLY A 124 -0.26 16.78 2.58
N THR A 125 -1.12 17.70 2.15
CA THR A 125 -1.85 18.62 3.05
C THR A 125 -3.15 17.99 3.53
N ASP A 126 -3.45 18.08 4.82
CA ASP A 126 -4.67 17.54 5.44
C ASP A 126 -5.87 18.49 5.25
N HIS A 127 -6.99 17.94 4.76
CA HIS A 127 -8.26 18.66 4.54
C HIS A 127 -9.45 17.99 5.24
N THR A 128 -9.20 17.05 6.15
CA THR A 128 -10.22 16.24 6.84
C THR A 128 -11.25 17.09 7.56
N ALA A 129 -10.82 18.15 8.25
CA ALA A 129 -11.70 19.05 8.99
C ALA A 129 -12.65 19.83 8.07
N LEU A 130 -12.19 20.20 6.86
CA LEU A 130 -13.02 20.92 5.87
C LEU A 130 -14.16 20.03 5.38
N LEU A 131 -13.87 18.82 4.90
CA LEU A 131 -14.91 17.91 4.41
C LEU A 131 -15.90 17.53 5.53
N LYS A 132 -15.43 17.27 6.75
CA LYS A 132 -16.30 17.06 7.92
C LYS A 132 -17.19 18.27 8.22
N SER A 133 -16.68 19.50 8.11
CA SER A 133 -17.47 20.72 8.33
C SER A 133 -18.56 20.94 7.26
N LEU A 134 -18.37 20.41 6.06
CA LEU A 134 -19.34 20.42 4.96
C LEU A 134 -20.28 19.20 5.00
N GLY A 135 -20.12 18.28 5.95
CA GLY A 135 -20.90 17.04 6.05
C GLY A 135 -20.55 15.98 4.99
N VAL A 136 -19.47 16.17 4.23
CA VAL A 136 -19.06 15.27 3.14
C VAL A 136 -18.39 14.01 3.73
N PRO A 137 -18.87 12.79 3.42
CA PRO A 137 -18.21 11.56 3.83
C PRO A 137 -16.80 11.44 3.24
N LEU A 138 -15.89 10.75 3.93
CA LEU A 138 -14.47 10.79 3.56
C LEU A 138 -14.05 9.77 2.49
N ALA A 139 -14.86 8.73 2.23
CA ALA A 139 -14.54 7.63 1.32
C ALA A 139 -14.81 8.04 -0.14
N PRO A 140 -13.78 8.38 -0.95
CA PRO A 140 -14.00 9.11 -2.21
C PRO A 140 -14.58 8.25 -3.33
N HIS A 141 -14.51 6.92 -3.21
CA HIS A 141 -14.99 5.95 -4.21
C HIS A 141 -16.48 5.62 -4.07
N LEU A 142 -17.10 5.94 -2.94
CA LEU A 142 -18.51 5.62 -2.72
C LEU A 142 -19.41 6.65 -3.39
N ARG A 143 -20.42 6.18 -4.11
CA ARG A 143 -21.46 7.05 -4.70
C ARG A 143 -22.14 7.93 -3.64
N SER A 144 -22.34 7.42 -2.43
CA SER A 144 -22.91 8.18 -1.31
C SER A 144 -22.06 9.39 -0.90
N THR A 145 -20.75 9.38 -1.17
CA THR A 145 -19.88 10.55 -1.00
C THR A 145 -20.11 11.57 -2.09
N SER A 146 -20.11 11.15 -3.37
CA SER A 146 -20.38 12.03 -4.51
C SER A 146 -21.77 12.67 -4.43
N ASP A 147 -22.79 11.89 -4.07
CA ASP A 147 -24.18 12.35 -3.89
C ASP A 147 -24.31 13.44 -2.79
N VAL A 148 -23.37 13.54 -1.84
CA VAL A 148 -23.33 14.61 -0.82
C VAL A 148 -22.42 15.75 -1.26
N LEU A 149 -21.26 15.46 -1.85
CA LEU A 149 -20.33 16.44 -2.39
C LEU A 149 -21.00 17.34 -3.43
N ASP A 150 -21.81 16.78 -4.32
CA ASP A 150 -22.52 17.51 -5.36
C ASP A 150 -23.63 18.44 -4.81
N LYS A 151 -24.11 18.17 -3.59
CA LYS A 151 -25.09 18.99 -2.87
C LYS A 151 -24.45 20.10 -2.03
N VAL A 152 -23.12 20.19 -1.99
CA VAL A 152 -22.42 21.30 -1.33
C VAL A 152 -22.81 22.62 -2.01
N PRO A 153 -23.12 23.69 -1.25
CA PRO A 153 -23.49 25.00 -1.81
C PRO A 153 -22.51 25.51 -2.87
N ARG A 154 -23.05 26.05 -3.98
CA ARG A 154 -22.27 26.46 -5.17
C ARG A 154 -21.18 27.50 -4.86
N ASP A 155 -21.33 28.31 -3.81
CA ASP A 155 -20.30 29.27 -3.34
C ASP A 155 -19.05 28.60 -2.74
N LYS A 156 -19.09 27.30 -2.46
CA LYS A 156 -17.95 26.51 -1.96
C LYS A 156 -17.23 25.71 -3.04
N TRP A 157 -17.78 25.63 -4.25
CA TRP A 157 -17.20 24.83 -5.33
C TRP A 157 -15.81 25.33 -5.71
N ASP A 158 -15.65 26.65 -5.89
CA ASP A 158 -14.37 27.28 -6.21
C ASP A 158 -13.30 27.00 -5.14
N GLU A 159 -13.68 26.90 -3.86
CA GLU A 159 -12.75 26.55 -2.78
C GLU A 159 -12.31 25.09 -2.87
N LEU A 160 -13.25 24.15 -3.06
CA LEU A 160 -12.94 22.73 -3.20
C LEU A 160 -12.07 22.45 -4.44
N ILE A 161 -12.36 23.11 -5.56
CA ILE A 161 -11.59 23.00 -6.81
C ILE A 161 -10.19 23.62 -6.65
N ARG A 162 -10.08 24.79 -6.03
CA ARG A 162 -8.78 25.45 -5.74
C ARG A 162 -7.90 24.61 -4.82
N LEU A 163 -8.49 23.91 -3.86
CA LEU A 163 -7.81 22.95 -2.99
C LEU A 163 -7.58 21.58 -3.66
N ARG A 164 -8.08 21.40 -4.89
CA ARG A 164 -8.11 20.13 -5.65
C ARG A 164 -8.77 18.97 -4.90
N LEU A 165 -9.73 19.25 -4.03
CA LEU A 165 -10.56 18.23 -3.38
C LEU A 165 -11.69 17.74 -4.30
N ALA A 166 -12.04 18.51 -5.31
CA ALA A 166 -13.01 18.10 -6.32
C ALA A 166 -12.65 18.67 -7.68
N GLU A 167 -13.16 18.04 -8.74
CA GLU A 167 -13.24 18.65 -10.06
C GLU A 167 -14.70 18.69 -10.54
N ILE A 168 -14.95 19.47 -11.59
CA ILE A 168 -16.27 19.51 -12.24
C ILE A 168 -16.28 18.49 -13.37
N GLU A 169 -17.22 17.57 -13.31
CA GLU A 169 -17.61 16.72 -14.43
C GLU A 169 -18.95 17.21 -15.01
N GLU A 170 -19.17 17.02 -16.31
CA GLU A 170 -20.43 17.34 -16.98
C GLU A 170 -21.06 16.06 -17.54
N TYR A 171 -22.24 15.69 -17.03
CA TYR A 171 -23.01 14.53 -17.49
C TYR A 171 -24.51 14.73 -17.27
N ASP A 172 -25.34 13.87 -17.88
CA ASP A 172 -26.80 13.93 -17.76
C ASP A 172 -27.30 12.83 -16.82
N VAL A 173 -28.00 13.23 -15.75
CA VAL A 173 -28.63 12.32 -14.76
C VAL A 173 -30.13 12.08 -15.03
N GLY A 174 -30.62 12.47 -16.21
CA GLY A 174 -32.01 12.38 -16.65
C GLY A 174 -32.76 13.71 -16.70
N GLN A 175 -32.06 14.85 -16.59
CA GLN A 175 -32.65 16.21 -16.66
C GLN A 175 -31.93 17.15 -17.65
N GLY A 176 -30.96 16.63 -18.40
CA GLY A 176 -30.04 17.39 -19.25
C GLY A 176 -28.63 17.40 -18.68
N MET A 177 -27.69 17.93 -19.47
CA MET A 177 -26.29 18.05 -19.05
C MET A 177 -26.16 19.01 -17.86
N GLU A 178 -25.72 18.49 -16.72
CA GLU A 178 -25.48 19.24 -15.49
C GLU A 178 -24.01 19.16 -15.07
N LYS A 179 -23.57 20.16 -14.29
CA LYS A 179 -22.23 20.23 -13.70
C LYS A 179 -22.25 19.60 -12.33
N HIS A 180 -21.48 18.53 -12.14
CA HIS A 180 -21.36 17.79 -10.89
C HIS A 180 -19.98 17.92 -10.26
N LEU A 181 -19.87 17.87 -8.92
CA LEU A 181 -18.57 17.73 -8.24
C LEU A 181 -18.20 16.26 -8.05
N SER A 182 -17.04 15.87 -8.57
CA SER A 182 -16.47 14.52 -8.39
C SER A 182 -15.26 14.53 -7.44
N PRO A 183 -15.16 13.59 -6.47
CA PRO A 183 -14.09 13.54 -5.47
C PRO A 183 -12.68 13.41 -6.06
N ARG A 184 -11.72 14.20 -5.57
CA ARG A 184 -10.31 14.15 -5.98
C ARG A 184 -9.34 14.20 -4.78
N TRP A 185 -9.38 13.18 -3.92
CA TRP A 185 -8.47 13.11 -2.77
C TRP A 185 -7.93 11.72 -2.46
N SER A 186 -6.82 11.71 -1.71
CA SER A 186 -6.31 10.55 -1.01
C SER A 186 -6.99 10.40 0.35
N LEU A 187 -7.57 9.24 0.63
CA LEU A 187 -8.02 8.83 1.96
C LEU A 187 -7.03 7.83 2.57
N LYS A 188 -6.45 8.21 3.70
CA LYS A 188 -5.66 7.33 4.57
C LYS A 188 -6.54 6.84 5.72
N THR A 189 -6.58 5.53 5.95
CA THR A 189 -7.30 4.91 7.06
C THR A 189 -6.31 4.14 7.94
N THR A 190 -6.34 4.36 9.25
CA THR A 190 -5.51 3.64 10.22
C THR A 190 -6.40 3.03 11.30
N PHE A 191 -6.31 1.72 11.47
CA PHE A 191 -6.96 1.02 12.57
C PHE A 191 -6.02 0.99 13.77
N TYR A 192 -6.52 1.22 14.97
CA TYR A 192 -5.71 1.19 16.19
C TYR A 192 -6.48 0.63 17.38
N TRP A 193 -5.75 0.14 18.38
CA TRP A 193 -6.31 -0.33 19.64
C TRP A 193 -5.24 -0.26 20.72
N GLN A 194 -5.65 -0.29 21.99
CA GLN A 194 -4.71 -0.45 23.10
C GLN A 194 -4.36 -1.92 23.29
N GLN A 195 -3.06 -2.25 23.26
CA GLN A 195 -2.53 -3.59 23.48
C GLN A 195 -1.68 -3.62 24.75
N THR A 196 -1.88 -4.63 25.58
CA THR A 196 -0.96 -4.96 26.69
C THR A 196 -0.15 -6.20 26.32
N PHE A 197 1.18 -6.08 26.38
CA PHE A 197 2.12 -7.17 26.18
C PHE A 197 2.59 -7.64 27.56
N PRO A 198 2.25 -8.87 28.02
CA PRO A 198 2.60 -9.31 29.37
C PRO A 198 4.11 -9.45 29.59
N ALA A 199 4.58 -9.20 30.80
CA ALA A 199 5.99 -9.29 31.17
C ALA A 199 6.63 -10.62 30.72
N ARG A 200 7.77 -10.55 30.03
CA ARG A 200 8.54 -11.72 29.53
C ARG A 200 7.76 -12.70 28.65
N ALA A 201 6.61 -12.31 28.11
CA ALA A 201 5.73 -13.17 27.33
C ALA A 201 5.74 -12.84 25.84
N GLU A 202 5.34 -13.83 25.02
CA GLU A 202 5.00 -13.62 23.62
C GLU A 202 3.52 -13.18 23.49
N THR A 203 3.24 -12.33 22.51
CA THR A 203 1.90 -11.99 22.04
C THR A 203 1.86 -12.16 20.52
N ALA A 204 0.92 -12.97 20.03
CA ALA A 204 0.65 -13.13 18.61
C ALA A 204 -0.43 -12.14 18.18
N ILE A 205 -0.19 -11.41 17.09
CA ILE A 205 -1.17 -10.49 16.49
C ILE A 205 -1.36 -10.92 15.04
N GLU A 206 -2.62 -11.09 14.61
CA GLU A 206 -2.95 -11.54 13.26
C GLU A 206 -3.88 -10.54 12.58
N HIS A 207 -3.67 -10.33 11.29
CA HIS A 207 -4.38 -9.38 10.44
C HIS A 207 -4.85 -10.08 9.17
N ARG A 208 -6.06 -9.77 8.71
CA ARG A 208 -6.55 -10.13 7.38
C ARG A 208 -7.40 -9.03 6.77
N TYR A 209 -7.26 -8.83 5.46
CA TYR A 209 -8.07 -7.90 4.66
C TYR A 209 -7.98 -8.26 3.18
N GLN A 210 -8.89 -7.75 2.37
CA GLN A 210 -8.82 -7.88 0.91
C GLN A 210 -8.08 -6.67 0.33
N PRO A 211 -7.04 -6.85 -0.51
CA PRO A 211 -6.29 -5.72 -1.06
C PRO A 211 -7.10 -4.96 -2.12
N SER A 212 -6.82 -3.67 -2.27
CA SER A 212 -7.22 -2.93 -3.47
C SER A 212 -6.35 -3.39 -4.65
N VAL A 213 -6.94 -4.09 -5.62
CA VAL A 213 -6.23 -4.64 -6.78
C VAL A 213 -6.45 -3.76 -8.01
N GLY A 214 -5.42 -3.04 -8.44
CA GLY A 214 -5.45 -2.31 -9.71
C GLY A 214 -5.40 -3.29 -10.89
N ALA A 215 -6.34 -3.20 -11.83
CA ALA A 215 -6.44 -4.14 -12.96
C ALA A 215 -6.23 -3.48 -14.33
N SER A 216 -5.73 -4.24 -15.31
CA SER A 216 -5.77 -3.87 -16.74
C SER A 216 -6.17 -5.08 -17.58
N VAL A 217 -7.08 -4.91 -18.53
CA VAL A 217 -7.63 -6.01 -19.37
C VAL A 217 -6.55 -6.72 -20.18
N GLN A 218 -5.53 -6.00 -20.63
CA GLN A 218 -4.35 -6.57 -21.27
C GLN A 218 -3.09 -5.85 -20.80
N THR A 219 -1.98 -6.58 -20.64
CA THR A 219 -0.65 -6.01 -20.39
C THR A 219 -0.07 -5.41 -21.66
N SER A 220 0.49 -4.22 -21.52
CA SER A 220 1.29 -3.55 -22.56
C SER A 220 2.78 -3.89 -22.49
N LEU A 221 3.20 -4.68 -21.49
CA LEU A 221 4.58 -5.17 -21.39
C LEU A 221 4.92 -6.04 -22.61
N ALA A 222 6.12 -5.87 -23.17
CA ALA A 222 6.54 -6.53 -24.41
C ALA A 222 5.64 -6.22 -25.65
N ALA A 223 4.95 -5.09 -25.65
CA ALA A 223 4.42 -4.48 -26.87
C ALA A 223 5.54 -3.67 -27.57
N PRO A 224 5.92 -3.96 -28.83
CA PRO A 224 7.03 -3.29 -29.51
C PRO A 224 6.87 -1.77 -29.65
N SER A 225 5.63 -1.28 -29.75
CA SER A 225 5.26 0.13 -29.82
C SER A 225 5.57 0.89 -28.53
N LEU A 226 5.47 0.22 -27.37
CA LEU A 226 5.54 0.86 -26.06
C LEU A 226 6.89 0.67 -25.36
N ALA A 227 7.77 -0.19 -25.89
CA ALA A 227 9.07 -0.53 -25.31
C ALA A 227 10.05 0.65 -25.13
N LYS A 228 9.76 1.82 -25.69
CA LYS A 228 10.55 3.07 -25.55
C LYS A 228 9.85 4.15 -24.73
N GLU A 229 8.63 3.91 -24.27
CA GLU A 229 7.88 4.90 -23.50
C GLU A 229 8.51 5.14 -22.12
N PRO A 230 8.62 6.39 -21.64
CA PRO A 230 9.29 6.69 -20.37
C PRO A 230 8.70 5.91 -19.18
N TRP A 231 7.38 5.76 -19.13
CA TRP A 231 6.68 5.07 -18.05
C TRP A 231 7.08 3.59 -17.91
N VAL A 232 7.50 2.92 -18.99
CA VAL A 232 7.91 1.51 -18.94
C VAL A 232 9.15 1.33 -18.08
N ALA A 233 10.05 2.30 -18.05
CA ALA A 233 11.25 2.26 -17.21
C ALA A 233 10.90 2.35 -15.71
N ASP A 234 9.97 3.25 -15.34
CA ASP A 234 9.45 3.34 -13.96
C ASP A 234 8.66 2.10 -13.56
N TYR A 235 7.81 1.59 -14.45
CA TYR A 235 7.02 0.39 -14.22
C TYR A 235 7.91 -0.85 -14.04
N THR A 236 8.95 -0.99 -14.87
CA THR A 236 9.97 -2.04 -14.76
C THR A 236 10.70 -1.98 -13.42
N ARG A 237 11.04 -0.77 -12.94
CA ARG A 237 11.64 -0.57 -11.61
C ARG A 237 10.67 -0.94 -10.48
N LYS A 238 9.42 -0.43 -10.52
CA LYS A 238 8.42 -0.63 -9.45
C LYS A 238 8.16 -2.11 -9.14
N TYR A 239 8.05 -2.95 -10.17
CA TYR A 239 7.74 -4.38 -10.02
C TYR A 239 8.94 -5.31 -10.20
N CYS A 240 10.16 -4.76 -10.31
CA CYS A 240 11.39 -5.49 -10.62
C CYS A 240 11.25 -6.47 -11.80
N ILE A 241 10.72 -6.00 -12.92
CA ILE A 241 10.43 -6.84 -14.11
C ILE A 241 11.74 -7.30 -14.75
N GLU A 242 12.02 -8.59 -14.61
CA GLU A 242 13.24 -9.20 -15.14
C GLU A 242 13.18 -9.48 -16.65
N ARG A 243 14.36 -9.59 -17.28
CA ARG A 243 14.49 -9.87 -18.72
C ARG A 243 13.82 -11.17 -19.14
N ASP A 244 13.84 -12.19 -18.29
CA ASP A 244 13.25 -13.51 -18.57
C ASP A 244 11.72 -13.49 -18.52
N LEU A 245 11.14 -12.60 -17.70
CA LEU A 245 9.70 -12.33 -17.71
C LEU A 245 9.30 -11.64 -19.03
N VAL A 246 10.04 -10.61 -19.45
CA VAL A 246 9.82 -9.93 -20.74
C VAL A 246 9.97 -10.91 -21.92
N ALA A 247 10.99 -11.77 -21.91
CA ALA A 247 11.18 -12.79 -22.94
C ALA A 247 10.05 -13.84 -22.96
N THR A 248 9.44 -14.12 -21.81
CA THR A 248 8.28 -15.02 -21.71
C THR A 248 7.02 -14.36 -22.27
N LEU A 249 6.82 -13.06 -22.01
CA LEU A 249 5.74 -12.26 -22.58
C LEU A 249 5.88 -12.12 -24.11
N GLU A 250 7.07 -11.83 -24.65
CA GLU A 250 7.33 -11.82 -26.09
C GLU A 250 7.00 -13.16 -26.77
N ARG A 251 7.40 -14.29 -26.16
CA ARG A 251 7.10 -15.63 -26.67
C ARG A 251 5.60 -15.88 -26.70
N ALA A 252 4.87 -15.53 -25.64
CA ALA A 252 3.42 -15.67 -25.57
C ALA A 252 2.70 -14.79 -26.60
N ARG A 253 3.12 -13.54 -26.75
CA ARG A 253 2.59 -12.60 -27.76
C ARG A 253 2.75 -13.14 -29.18
N LYS A 254 3.96 -13.61 -29.53
CA LYS A 254 4.27 -14.21 -30.85
C LYS A 254 3.47 -15.48 -31.11
N ALA A 255 3.34 -16.37 -30.12
CA ALA A 255 2.56 -17.60 -30.24
C ALA A 255 1.05 -17.30 -30.44
N ALA A 256 0.52 -16.29 -29.76
CA ALA A 256 -0.87 -15.83 -29.93
C ALA A 256 -1.09 -14.98 -31.20
N LYS A 257 -0.04 -14.66 -31.96
CA LYS A 257 -0.07 -13.69 -33.09
C LYS A 257 -0.65 -12.33 -32.71
N ALA A 258 -0.50 -11.91 -31.45
CA ALA A 258 -1.11 -10.69 -30.93
C ALA A 258 -0.29 -9.45 -31.29
N GLU A 259 -0.94 -8.47 -31.92
CA GLU A 259 -0.31 -7.21 -32.33
C GLU A 259 -0.14 -6.24 -31.15
N PHE A 260 -1.19 -6.07 -30.34
CA PHE A 260 -1.27 -5.05 -29.29
C PHE A 260 -0.51 -5.39 -27.99
N GLY A 261 -0.49 -6.65 -27.59
CA GLY A 261 0.17 -7.09 -26.36
C GLY A 261 0.12 -8.60 -26.13
N PRO A 262 0.87 -9.14 -25.16
CA PRO A 262 0.77 -10.54 -24.74
C PRO A 262 -0.65 -10.92 -24.25
N PRO A 263 -1.03 -12.21 -24.28
CA PRO A 263 -2.33 -12.68 -23.79
C PRO A 263 -2.34 -12.80 -22.26
N TYR A 264 -2.13 -11.68 -21.55
CA TYR A 264 -2.21 -11.59 -20.09
C TYR A 264 -2.92 -10.29 -19.69
N SER A 265 -3.82 -10.34 -18.70
CA SER A 265 -4.29 -9.17 -17.96
C SER A 265 -3.37 -8.91 -16.76
N GLU A 266 -3.44 -7.70 -16.21
CA GLU A 266 -2.64 -7.31 -15.05
C GLU A 266 -3.50 -7.21 -13.79
N GLN A 267 -2.91 -7.62 -12.67
CA GLN A 267 -3.35 -7.32 -11.31
C GLN A 267 -2.16 -6.74 -10.55
N ARG A 268 -2.35 -5.56 -9.95
CA ARG A 268 -1.33 -4.77 -9.26
C ARG A 268 -1.73 -4.61 -7.80
N ILE A 269 -0.84 -4.99 -6.90
CA ILE A 269 -1.02 -4.88 -5.44
C ILE A 269 0.13 -4.05 -4.91
N ASP A 270 -0.18 -2.96 -4.21
CA ASP A 270 0.80 -2.19 -3.44
C ASP A 270 0.65 -2.54 -1.95
N TYR A 271 1.77 -2.76 -1.26
CA TYR A 271 1.80 -3.14 0.15
C TYR A 271 2.77 -2.27 0.95
N ILE A 272 2.25 -1.65 2.02
CA ILE A 272 3.03 -0.80 2.92
C ILE A 272 3.84 -1.70 3.87
N LEU A 273 5.14 -1.74 3.67
CA LEU A 273 6.09 -2.54 4.45
C LEU A 273 6.96 -1.65 5.36
N SER A 274 6.74 -0.33 5.36
CA SER A 274 7.65 0.66 5.96
C SER A 274 7.15 1.40 7.21
N THR A 275 5.94 1.16 7.71
CA THR A 275 5.33 1.98 8.79
C THR A 275 5.68 1.60 10.24
N GLY A 276 6.40 0.50 10.44
CA GLY A 276 6.49 -0.29 11.67
C GLY A 276 7.87 -0.47 12.32
N ALA A 277 8.85 0.39 12.02
CA ALA A 277 10.16 0.43 12.71
C ALA A 277 10.12 0.80 14.21
N ASN A 278 8.93 0.88 14.78
CA ASN A 278 8.74 1.42 16.10
C ASN A 278 8.98 0.40 17.21
N TRP A 279 9.03 -0.88 16.86
CA TRP A 279 9.40 -1.95 17.79
C TRP A 279 10.90 -2.05 17.98
N ALA A 280 11.31 -2.75 19.03
CA ALA A 280 12.68 -2.77 19.49
C ALA A 280 13.61 -3.65 18.63
N GLY A 281 14.12 -3.10 17.54
CA GLY A 281 15.10 -3.74 16.66
C GLY A 281 14.52 -4.18 15.32
N PRO A 282 15.28 -4.95 14.52
CA PRO A 282 14.81 -5.50 13.24
C PRO A 282 13.87 -6.71 13.46
N ILE A 283 13.12 -7.08 12.42
CA ILE A 283 12.29 -8.29 12.41
C ILE A 283 13.21 -9.51 12.43
N ARG A 284 13.16 -10.34 13.49
CA ARG A 284 14.12 -11.46 13.63
C ARG A 284 13.94 -12.55 12.59
N ASP A 285 12.71 -13.01 12.37
CA ASP A 285 12.34 -13.95 11.28
C ASP A 285 11.21 -13.35 10.44
N PHE A 286 11.56 -12.82 9.27
CA PHE A 286 10.62 -12.32 8.27
C PHE A 286 10.43 -13.34 7.15
N ARG A 287 9.16 -13.64 6.86
CA ARG A 287 8.74 -14.50 5.75
C ARG A 287 7.68 -13.77 4.92
N LEU A 288 7.94 -13.64 3.63
CA LEU A 288 6.98 -13.19 2.63
C LEU A 288 6.57 -14.37 1.75
N THR A 289 5.26 -14.62 1.63
CA THR A 289 4.67 -15.56 0.67
C THR A 289 3.83 -14.78 -0.34
N ILE A 290 4.21 -14.82 -1.62
CA ILE A 290 3.40 -14.31 -2.73
C ILE A 290 2.66 -15.46 -3.41
N ASP A 291 1.35 -15.32 -3.59
CA ASP A 291 0.51 -16.28 -4.32
C ASP A 291 -0.11 -15.65 -5.57
N LYS A 292 0.22 -16.18 -6.74
CA LYS A 292 -0.29 -15.68 -8.04
C LYS A 292 -1.65 -16.28 -8.45
N GLY A 293 -2.26 -17.10 -7.60
CA GLY A 293 -3.62 -17.64 -7.75
C GLY A 293 -3.76 -18.78 -8.76
N ASP A 294 -3.36 -18.59 -10.02
CA ASP A 294 -3.44 -19.62 -11.06
C ASP A 294 -2.05 -20.11 -11.50
N THR A 295 -1.93 -21.38 -11.88
CA THR A 295 -0.65 -22.02 -12.23
C THR A 295 -0.02 -21.46 -13.51
N ASP A 296 -0.83 -20.94 -14.44
CA ASP A 296 -0.43 -20.36 -15.73
C ASP A 296 -0.17 -18.85 -15.69
N SER A 297 -0.52 -18.17 -14.59
CA SER A 297 -0.21 -16.75 -14.37
C SER A 297 1.30 -16.55 -14.16
N LEU A 298 1.80 -15.35 -14.40
CA LEU A 298 3.18 -14.95 -14.07
C LEU A 298 3.16 -13.95 -12.91
N VAL A 299 4.29 -13.74 -12.24
CA VAL A 299 4.39 -12.79 -11.12
C VAL A 299 5.74 -12.08 -11.12
N SER A 300 5.74 -10.80 -10.73
CA SER A 300 6.92 -9.95 -10.60
C SER A 300 6.80 -9.10 -9.34
N PHE A 301 7.83 -9.08 -8.51
CA PHE A 301 7.93 -8.22 -7.32
C PHE A 301 9.40 -8.04 -6.94
N CYS A 302 9.72 -6.96 -6.24
CA CYS A 302 11.08 -6.72 -5.78
C CYS A 302 11.40 -7.58 -4.54
N GLY A 303 12.23 -8.61 -4.72
CA GLY A 303 12.67 -9.49 -3.63
C GLY A 303 13.94 -10.25 -3.99
N ASN A 304 14.86 -10.39 -3.04
CA ASN A 304 16.14 -11.10 -3.23
C ASN A 304 16.09 -12.48 -2.55
N GLY A 305 16.50 -13.54 -3.25
CA GLY A 305 16.48 -14.91 -2.70
C GLY A 305 15.08 -15.53 -2.66
N VAL A 306 14.22 -15.14 -3.60
CA VAL A 306 12.88 -15.71 -3.78
C VAL A 306 12.98 -17.17 -4.26
N THR A 307 12.25 -18.07 -3.61
CA THR A 307 12.17 -19.50 -3.98
C THR A 307 10.72 -19.86 -4.32
N LYS A 308 10.50 -20.61 -5.40
CA LYS A 308 9.16 -21.15 -5.71
C LYS A 308 8.84 -22.31 -4.77
N THR A 309 7.81 -22.16 -3.93
CA THR A 309 7.42 -23.12 -2.89
C THR A 309 6.23 -24.01 -3.25
N GLY A 310 5.48 -23.67 -4.29
CA GLY A 310 4.32 -24.43 -4.73
C GLY A 310 3.92 -24.12 -6.17
N PRO A 311 2.77 -24.63 -6.65
CA PRO A 311 2.31 -24.39 -8.02
C PRO A 311 2.13 -22.89 -8.35
N THR A 312 1.67 -22.12 -7.35
CA THR A 312 1.37 -20.69 -7.43
C THR A 312 2.15 -19.83 -6.44
N THR A 313 2.77 -20.43 -5.41
CA THR A 313 3.41 -19.70 -4.31
C THR A 313 4.93 -19.54 -4.46
N PHE A 314 5.40 -18.38 -4.03
CA PHE A 314 6.81 -17.98 -4.00
C PHE A 314 7.11 -17.40 -2.61
N GLU A 315 8.23 -17.80 -2.02
CA GLU A 315 8.62 -17.41 -0.66
C GLU A 315 9.96 -16.66 -0.66
N MET A 316 10.04 -15.60 0.15
CA MET A 316 11.29 -14.94 0.51
C MET A 316 11.43 -14.96 2.03
N ARG A 317 12.61 -15.35 2.52
CA ARG A 317 12.96 -15.25 3.95
C ARG A 317 14.09 -14.25 4.18
N LYS A 318 14.06 -13.60 5.34
CA LYS A 318 15.10 -12.71 5.85
C LYS A 318 15.23 -12.87 7.37
N THR A 319 16.45 -12.80 7.86
CA THR A 319 16.75 -12.72 9.30
C THR A 319 17.26 -11.33 9.64
N ASP A 320 16.93 -10.83 10.84
CA ASP A 320 17.25 -9.46 11.28
C ASP A 320 16.89 -8.40 10.21
N PHE A 321 15.70 -8.56 9.62
CA PHE A 321 15.26 -7.76 8.49
C PHE A 321 14.79 -6.37 8.93
N THR A 322 15.30 -5.35 8.24
CA THR A 322 14.77 -3.99 8.30
C THR A 322 14.31 -3.63 6.87
N PRO A 323 12.99 -3.64 6.58
CA PRO A 323 12.49 -3.35 5.23
C PRO A 323 12.73 -1.92 4.74
N GLN A 324 13.51 -1.78 3.68
CA GLN A 324 14.03 -0.48 3.20
C GLN A 324 12.98 0.39 2.47
N GLY A 325 11.74 -0.07 2.37
CA GLY A 325 10.64 0.61 1.70
C GLY A 325 9.46 -0.33 1.49
N ASP A 326 8.37 0.23 0.98
CA ASP A 326 7.18 -0.51 0.55
C ASP A 326 7.49 -1.36 -0.70
N PHE A 327 6.63 -2.33 -1.01
CA PHE A 327 6.79 -3.16 -2.21
C PHE A 327 5.49 -3.28 -3.01
N ALA A 328 5.66 -3.64 -4.27
CA ALA A 328 4.57 -3.83 -5.22
C ALA A 328 4.66 -5.22 -5.87
N VAL A 329 3.51 -5.84 -6.11
CA VAL A 329 3.37 -7.13 -6.77
C VAL A 329 2.55 -6.95 -8.05
N LEU A 330 3.11 -7.37 -9.17
CA LEU A 330 2.43 -7.51 -10.44
C LEU A 330 2.14 -8.99 -10.68
N ILE A 331 0.87 -9.36 -10.73
CA ILE A 331 0.41 -10.66 -11.20
C ILE A 331 -0.09 -10.49 -12.63
N LEU A 332 0.42 -11.29 -13.55
CA LEU A 332 0.03 -11.35 -14.94
C LEU A 332 -0.87 -12.56 -15.12
N LYS A 333 -2.19 -12.34 -15.11
CA LYS A 333 -3.21 -13.39 -15.23
C LYS A 333 -3.35 -13.76 -16.70
N LYS A 334 -3.22 -15.05 -17.04
CA LYS A 334 -3.28 -15.47 -18.44
C LYS A 334 -4.70 -15.29 -18.99
N LEU A 335 -4.82 -14.60 -20.13
CA LEU A 335 -6.09 -14.52 -20.85
C LEU A 335 -6.37 -15.89 -21.48
N LYS A 336 -7.57 -16.42 -21.18
CA LYS A 336 -8.09 -17.59 -21.89
C LYS A 336 -8.59 -17.13 -23.26
N PRO A 337 -8.41 -17.92 -24.34
CA PRO A 337 -9.07 -17.63 -25.61
C PRO A 337 -10.58 -17.54 -25.38
N GLU A 338 -11.25 -16.59 -26.04
CA GLU A 338 -12.71 -16.64 -26.16
C GLU A 338 -13.09 -17.90 -26.96
N PRO A 339 -14.14 -18.63 -26.54
CA PRO A 339 -14.53 -19.92 -27.12
C PRO A 339 -15.17 -19.82 -28.51
#